data_AF-A0A2I0V978-F1
#
_entry.id   AF-A0A2I0V978-F1
#
_cell.length_a   1.000
_cell.length_b   1.000
_cell.length_c   1.000
_cell.angle_alpha   90.00
_cell.angle_beta   90.00
_cell.angle_gamma   90.00
#
_symmetry.space_group_name_H-M   'P 1'
#
loop_
_entity.id
_entity.type
_entity.pdbx_description
1 polymer ?
#
loop_
_entity_poly.entity_id
_entity_poly.type
_entity_poly.pdbx_seq_one_letter_code
_entity_poly.pdbx_strand_id
1 'polypeptide(L)'
;MPGPGPQMMYALGSGTGLMRFSHGRFTPQHCLFYALNAFIGPDLCSFAEWMASFFPPGTAGRRLGGLAMEFVHHPFYYILVLGFPFSLFYAWLSRVLLSKGLVDTVSGVSLVHFDCF
;
A
#
# COMPACT_ATOMS: atom_id res chain seq x y z
N MET A 1 4.62 -10.85 13.53
CA MET A 1 5.10 -9.91 12.50
C MET A 1 5.60 -8.65 13.21
N PRO A 2 6.62 -7.94 12.70
CA PRO A 2 6.99 -6.62 13.23
C PRO A 2 5.76 -5.71 13.22
N GLY A 3 5.61 -4.82 14.20
CA GLY A 3 4.49 -3.88 14.22
C GLY A 3 4.50 -2.92 13.00
N PRO A 4 3.45 -2.09 12.86
CA PRO A 4 3.27 -1.21 11.70
C PRO A 4 4.42 -0.22 11.50
N GLY A 5 4.95 0.33 12.59
CA GLY A 5 6.08 1.27 12.54
C GLY A 5 7.32 0.66 11.89
N PRO A 6 7.83 -0.48 12.39
CA PRO A 6 8.91 -1.22 11.74
C PRO A 6 8.66 -1.57 10.27
N GLN A 7 7.45 -2.01 9.89
CA GLN A 7 7.14 -2.34 8.50
C GLN A 7 7.19 -1.11 7.58
N MET A 8 6.65 0.02 8.02
CA MET A 8 6.78 1.29 7.30
C MET A 8 8.24 1.74 7.20
N MET A 9 9.03 1.60 8.26
CA MET A 9 10.45 1.94 8.24
C MET A 9 11.24 1.05 7.26
N TYR A 10 10.97 -0.25 7.20
CA TYR A 10 11.57 -1.14 6.21
C TYR A 10 11.12 -0.82 4.79
N ALA A 11 9.84 -0.50 4.58
CA ALA A 11 9.31 -0.14 3.27
C ALA A 11 9.87 1.19 2.75
N LEU A 12 9.97 2.21 3.62
CA LEU A 12 10.59 3.49 3.30
C LEU A 12 12.11 3.37 3.10
N GLY A 13 12.78 2.58 3.95
CA GLY A 13 14.22 2.32 3.84
C GLY A 13 14.58 1.59 2.54
N SER A 14 13.85 0.52 2.21
CA SER A 14 14.04 -0.18 0.93
C SER A 14 13.60 0.68 -0.26
N GLY A 15 12.54 1.48 -0.12
CA GLY A 15 12.09 2.44 -1.12
C GLY A 15 13.13 3.52 -1.44
N THR A 16 13.83 4.06 -0.43
CA THR A 16 14.95 5.00 -0.66
C THR A 16 16.14 4.35 -1.37
N GLY A 17 16.43 3.08 -1.06
CA GLY A 17 17.37 2.26 -1.83
C GLY A 17 16.96 2.13 -3.30
N LEU A 18 15.70 1.77 -3.55
CA LEU A 18 15.13 1.64 -4.90
C LEU A 18 15.17 2.95 -5.69
N MET A 19 14.93 4.10 -5.04
CA MET A 19 15.10 5.42 -5.68
C MET A 19 16.53 5.63 -6.19
N ARG A 20 17.53 5.21 -5.40
CA ARG A 20 18.94 5.34 -5.77
C ARG A 20 19.38 4.36 -6.87
N PHE A 21 18.93 3.11 -6.81
CA PHE A 21 19.26 2.09 -7.81
C PHE A 21 18.53 2.31 -9.14
N SER A 22 17.33 2.90 -9.11
CA SER A 22 16.53 3.13 -10.31
C SER A 22 16.86 4.43 -11.04
N HIS A 23 17.90 5.17 -10.62
CA HIS A 23 18.29 6.44 -11.21
C HIS A 23 17.12 7.44 -11.35
N GLY A 24 16.19 7.44 -10.39
CA GLY A 24 15.02 8.34 -10.39
C GLY A 24 13.81 7.86 -11.19
N ARG A 25 13.78 6.61 -11.70
CA ARG A 25 12.54 5.98 -12.22
C ARG A 25 11.58 5.61 -11.09
N PHE A 26 12.10 5.07 -9.99
CA PHE A 26 11.34 4.94 -8.74
C PHE A 26 11.38 6.30 -8.05
N THR A 27 10.23 6.97 -7.99
CA THR A 27 10.10 8.33 -7.44
C THR A 27 9.66 8.29 -5.98
N PRO A 28 9.77 9.41 -5.23
CA PRO A 28 9.27 9.49 -3.85
C PRO A 28 7.78 9.13 -3.73
N GLN A 29 6.98 9.35 -4.78
CA GLN A 29 5.59 8.93 -4.81
C GLN A 29 5.46 7.40 -4.76
N HIS A 30 6.22 6.67 -5.59
CA HIS A 30 6.23 5.21 -5.57
C HIS A 30 6.64 4.68 -4.18
N CYS A 31 7.60 5.34 -3.53
CA CYS A 31 8.02 5.01 -2.17
C CYS A 31 6.88 5.19 -1.14
N LEU A 32 6.12 6.30 -1.23
CA LEU A 32 4.97 6.55 -0.37
C LEU A 32 3.87 5.50 -0.55
N PHE A 33 3.52 5.17 -1.80
CA PHE A 33 2.51 4.13 -2.06
C PHE A 33 2.98 2.73 -1.67
N TYR A 34 4.26 2.42 -1.85
CA TYR A 34 4.86 1.17 -1.38
C TYR A 34 4.81 1.06 0.16
N ALA A 35 5.13 2.13 0.88
CA ALA A 35 5.02 2.18 2.34
C ALA A 35 3.56 2.13 2.83
N LEU A 36 2.64 2.81 2.13
CA LEU A 36 1.21 2.73 2.42
C LEU A 36 0.66 1.32 2.18
N ASN A 37 1.07 0.64 1.10
CA ASN A 37 0.67 -0.74 0.85
C ASN A 37 1.18 -1.68 1.95
N ALA A 38 2.42 -1.48 2.41
CA ALA A 38 2.98 -2.23 3.53
C ALA A 38 2.23 -2.00 4.86
N PHE A 39 1.64 -0.82 5.05
CA PHE A 39 0.83 -0.49 6.24
C PHE A 39 -0.63 -0.95 6.11
N ILE A 40 -1.28 -0.66 4.99
CA ILE A 40 -2.69 -0.97 4.76
C ILE A 40 -2.90 -2.50 4.69
N GLY A 41 -1.89 -3.22 4.21
CA GLY A 41 -1.92 -4.66 4.13
C GLY A 41 -2.19 -5.40 5.45
N PRO A 42 -1.14 -5.81 6.16
CA PRO A 42 -1.28 -6.57 7.39
C PRO A 42 -1.79 -5.73 8.57
N ASP A 43 -1.46 -4.43 8.64
CA ASP A 43 -1.72 -3.63 9.84
C ASP A 43 -3.10 -2.95 9.88
N LEU A 44 -3.74 -2.65 8.73
CA LEU A 44 -5.13 -2.19 8.74
C LEU A 44 -6.08 -3.31 9.16
N CYS A 45 -5.80 -4.55 8.76
CA CYS A 45 -6.62 -5.70 9.14
C CYS A 45 -6.46 -6.06 10.61
N SER A 46 -5.25 -5.97 11.17
CA SER A 46 -5.05 -6.12 12.62
C SER A 46 -5.69 -4.97 13.41
N PHE A 47 -5.67 -3.74 12.88
CA PHE A 47 -6.43 -2.61 13.44
C PHE A 47 -7.95 -2.83 13.38
N ALA A 48 -8.47 -3.34 12.25
CA ALA A 48 -9.88 -3.65 12.09
C ALA A 48 -10.33 -4.78 13.03
N GLU A 49 -9.49 -5.80 13.25
CA GLU A 49 -9.72 -6.84 14.24
C GLU A 49 -9.71 -6.28 15.67
N TRP A 50 -8.74 -5.40 15.99
CA TRP A 50 -8.70 -4.71 17.27
C TRP A 50 -9.97 -3.85 17.49
N MET A 51 -10.43 -3.12 16.47
CA MET A 51 -11.72 -2.41 16.52
C MET A 51 -12.90 -3.37 16.71
N ALA A 52 -12.89 -4.50 16.01
CA ALA A 52 -13.92 -5.52 16.13
C ALA A 52 -13.93 -6.19 17.52
N SER A 53 -12.81 -6.12 18.26
CA SER A 53 -12.68 -6.67 19.61
C SER A 53 -13.51 -5.91 20.67
N PHE A 54 -13.93 -4.67 20.39
CA PHE A 54 -14.85 -3.91 21.24
C PHE A 54 -16.31 -4.34 21.12
N PHE A 55 -16.65 -5.13 20.09
CA PHE A 55 -18.01 -5.62 19.89
C PHE A 55 -18.24 -6.96 20.59
N PRO A 56 -19.49 -7.22 21.07
CA PRO A 56 -19.85 -8.48 21.68
C PRO A 56 -19.57 -9.69 20.77
N PRO A 57 -19.19 -10.85 21.33
CA PRO A 57 -18.98 -12.07 20.57
C PRO A 57 -20.27 -12.49 19.84
N GLY A 58 -20.16 -12.78 18.54
CA GLY A 58 -21.29 -13.17 17.68
C GLY A 58 -21.85 -12.05 16.78
N THR A 59 -21.42 -10.81 16.98
CA THR A 59 -21.78 -9.69 16.09
C THR A 59 -21.12 -9.81 14.71
N ALA A 60 -21.78 -9.27 13.69
CA ALA A 60 -21.26 -9.25 12.32
C ALA A 60 -19.87 -8.60 12.23
N GLY A 61 -19.61 -7.55 13.02
CA GLY A 61 -18.31 -6.89 13.07
C GLY A 61 -17.17 -7.80 13.52
N ARG A 62 -17.41 -8.66 14.51
CA ARG A 62 -16.39 -9.60 15.02
C ARG A 62 -16.11 -10.75 14.04
N ARG A 63 -17.13 -11.20 13.30
CA ARG A 63 -16.97 -12.19 12.23
C ARG A 63 -16.26 -11.60 11.01
N LEU A 64 -16.58 -10.36 10.63
CA LEU A 64 -15.92 -9.65 9.53
C LEU A 64 -14.45 -9.36 9.83
N GLY A 65 -14.12 -8.95 11.06
CA GLY A 65 -12.72 -8.75 11.49
C GLY A 65 -11.89 -10.02 11.39
N GLY A 66 -12.41 -11.16 11.88
CA GLY A 66 -11.73 -12.45 11.78
C GLY A 66 -11.54 -12.94 10.34
N LEU A 67 -12.58 -12.82 9.50
CA LEU A 67 -12.49 -13.19 8.08
C LEU A 67 -11.52 -12.30 7.30
N ALA A 68 -11.51 -10.99 7.58
CA ALA A 68 -10.56 -10.07 6.98
C ALA A 68 -9.11 -10.45 7.34
N MET A 69 -8.87 -10.84 8.58
CA MET A 69 -7.55 -11.29 9.02
C MET A 69 -7.12 -12.57 8.28
N GLU A 70 -8.00 -13.56 8.19
CA GLU A 70 -7.74 -14.84 7.52
C GLU A 70 -7.51 -14.67 6.00
N PHE A 71 -8.29 -13.82 5.35
CA PHE A 71 -8.13 -13.54 3.92
C PHE A 71 -6.86 -12.73 3.62
N VAL A 72 -6.55 -11.71 4.41
CA VAL A 72 -5.41 -10.82 4.14
C VAL A 72 -4.07 -11.45 4.53
N HIS A 73 -4.03 -12.33 5.52
CA HIS A 73 -2.79 -13.05 5.87
C HIS A 73 -2.45 -14.18 4.90
N HIS A 74 -3.36 -14.56 4.01
CA HIS A 74 -3.08 -15.56 2.99
C HIS A 74 -2.29 -14.93 1.82
N PRO A 75 -1.09 -15.44 1.47
CA PRO A 75 -0.19 -14.78 0.54
C PRO A 75 -0.78 -14.58 -0.87
N PHE A 76 -1.68 -15.49 -1.30
CA PHE A 76 -2.37 -15.36 -2.59
C PHE A 76 -3.54 -14.37 -2.54
N TYR A 77 -4.32 -14.36 -1.45
CA TYR A 77 -5.52 -13.52 -1.38
C TYR A 77 -5.17 -12.07 -1.07
N TYR A 78 -4.07 -11.83 -0.35
CA TYR A 78 -3.49 -10.51 -0.17
C TYR A 78 -3.29 -9.77 -1.50
N ILE A 79 -2.66 -10.44 -2.46
CA ILE A 79 -2.35 -9.87 -3.77
C ILE A 79 -3.64 -9.55 -4.54
N LEU A 80 -4.66 -10.41 -4.46
CA LEU A 80 -5.90 -10.25 -5.20
C LEU A 80 -6.85 -9.21 -4.59
N VAL A 81 -6.98 -9.20 -3.26
CA VAL A 81 -7.97 -8.38 -2.54
C VAL A 81 -7.43 -7.00 -2.21
N LEU A 82 -6.13 -6.87 -1.95
CA LEU A 82 -5.50 -5.59 -1.65
C LEU A 82 -4.52 -5.18 -2.76
N GLY A 83 -3.56 -6.04 -3.10
CA GLY A 83 -2.47 -5.67 -4.03
C GLY A 83 -2.95 -5.13 -5.39
N PHE A 84 -3.82 -5.88 -6.07
CA PHE A 84 -4.34 -5.54 -7.39
C PHE A 84 -5.27 -4.31 -7.40
N PRO A 85 -6.27 -4.17 -6.50
CA PRO A 85 -7.05 -2.94 -6.45
C PRO A 85 -6.21 -1.74 -6.02
N PHE A 86 -5.22 -1.90 -5.14
CA PHE A 86 -4.32 -0.81 -4.79
C PHE A 86 -3.42 -0.38 -5.95
N SER A 87 -2.95 -1.31 -6.78
CA SER A 87 -2.16 -0.93 -7.97
C SER A 87 -3.01 -0.19 -9.00
N LEU A 88 -4.27 -0.61 -9.23
CA LEU A 88 -5.20 0.11 -10.08
C LEU A 88 -5.53 1.51 -9.52
N PHE A 89 -5.76 1.60 -8.21
CA PHE A 89 -6.00 2.88 -7.54
C PHE A 89 -4.78 3.79 -7.63
N TYR A 90 -3.58 3.24 -7.43
CA TYR A 90 -2.33 3.98 -7.60
C TYR A 90 -2.16 4.50 -9.02
N ALA A 91 -2.35 3.65 -10.03
CA ALA A 91 -2.25 4.04 -11.44
C ALA A 91 -3.25 5.15 -11.79
N TRP A 92 -4.50 5.02 -11.32
CA TRP A 92 -5.52 6.05 -11.50
C TRP A 92 -5.15 7.36 -10.79
N LEU A 93 -4.78 7.29 -9.52
CA LEU A 93 -4.48 8.47 -8.71
C LEU A 93 -3.23 9.20 -9.23
N SER A 94 -2.18 8.46 -9.60
CA SER A 94 -0.98 9.01 -10.22
C SER A 94 -1.33 9.75 -11.52
N ARG A 95 -2.16 9.14 -12.37
CA ARG A 95 -2.65 9.78 -13.61
C ARG A 95 -3.43 11.07 -13.34
N VAL A 96 -4.31 11.06 -12.33
CA VAL A 96 -5.08 12.25 -11.92
C VAL A 96 -4.15 13.35 -11.41
N LEU A 97 -3.19 13.01 -10.55
CA LEU A 97 -2.26 13.98 -9.96
C LEU A 97 -1.32 14.60 -11.01
N LEU A 98 -0.83 13.79 -11.95
CA LEU A 98 -0.05 14.25 -13.10
C LEU A 98 -0.89 15.16 -14.02
N SER A 99 -2.14 14.78 -14.30
CA SER A 99 -3.02 15.59 -15.16
C SER A 99 -3.37 16.97 -14.56
N LYS A 100 -3.29 17.09 -13.23
CA LYS A 100 -3.55 18.34 -12.50
C LYS A 100 -2.28 19.17 -12.24
N GLY A 101 -1.10 18.69 -12.66
CA GLY A 101 0.18 19.36 -12.42
C GLY A 101 0.54 19.51 -10.93
N LEU A 102 -0.07 18.69 -10.06
CA LEU A 102 0.18 18.75 -8.61
C LEU A 102 1.46 18.01 -8.20
N VAL A 103 2.01 17.23 -9.13
CA VAL A 103 3.20 16.42 -8.93
C VAL A 103 4.10 16.67 -10.13
N ASP A 104 5.11 17.49 -9.93
CA ASP A 104 6.21 17.55 -10.87
C ASP A 104 7.02 16.26 -10.73
N THR A 105 7.24 15.59 -11.85
CA THR A 105 8.24 14.54 -11.96
C THR A 105 9.59 15.23 -11.83
N VAL A 106 10.07 15.39 -10.59
CA VAL A 106 11.38 16.01 -10.26
C VAL A 106 12.55 15.26 -10.93
N SER A 107 12.29 14.06 -11.44
CA SER A 107 13.17 13.38 -12.37
C SER A 107 12.84 13.87 -13.79
N GLY A 108 13.77 14.58 -14.44
CA GLY A 108 13.72 14.96 -15.85
C GLY A 108 13.74 13.78 -16.83
N VAL A 109 13.30 12.60 -16.38
CA VAL A 109 13.05 11.41 -17.16
C VAL A 109 11.59 11.45 -17.58
N SER A 110 11.36 11.56 -18.89
CA SER A 110 10.07 11.35 -19.53
C SER A 110 9.46 10.05 -18.99
N LEU A 111 8.44 10.15 -18.14
CA LEU A 111 7.61 9.00 -17.80
C LEU A 111 6.84 8.61 -19.05
N VAL A 112 7.35 7.59 -19.74
CA VAL A 112 6.64 6.97 -20.85
C VAL A 112 5.37 6.36 -20.25
N HIS A 113 4.27 6.45 -20.98
CA HIS A 113 2.90 6.14 -20.54
C HIS A 113 2.68 4.72 -19.93
N PHE A 114 3.72 3.87 -19.92
CA PHE A 114 3.77 2.49 -19.45
C PHE A 114 4.66 2.26 -18.20
N ASP A 115 5.40 3.26 -17.72
CA ASP A 115 6.29 3.10 -16.55
C ASP A 115 5.56 3.21 -15.20
N CYS A 116 4.25 3.50 -15.19
CA CYS A 116 3.42 3.55 -13.98
C CYS A 116 2.57 2.27 -13.77
N PHE A 117 3.11 1.09 -14.11
CA PHE A 117 2.52 -0.20 -13.76
C PHE A 117 3.28 -0.89 -12.63
#